data_AF-A0A2M8LES3-F1
#
_entry.id   AF-A0A2M8LES3-F1
#
_cell.length_a   1.000
_cell.length_b   1.000
_cell.length_c   1.000
_cell.angle_alpha   90.00
_cell.angle_beta   90.00
_cell.angle_gamma   90.00
#
_symmetry.space_group_name_H-M   'P 1'
#
loop_
_entity.id
_entity.type
_entity.pdbx_description
1 polymer ?
#
loop_
_entity_poly.entity_id
_entity_poly.type
_entity_poly.pdbx_seq_one_letter_code
_entity_poly.pdbx_strand_id
1 'polypeptide(L)'
;MAKYSSLTRGQDEALVNKLGEAFDGDGLAAVHAILAGAKVTIEEVIATFFDCHGRRIPPRGIKAAVCDANRTYHLLQPETIDYVARLERVRDAFEGKVKLPEAAWFEDAIGGLKVKVTSDSKIENALKGVHLPNVVPQMVVVEHGTTLDDVLLLALGRSYQKEFPARPFNNYRKGKLTGQTTVIEGSKLDILVERAKQGPVPLIEFPTATQGYSVHAQREQMETMPKGFILNGFNTILSAIMWPDVICRDYKTPVIDLSAYQWRGAEYSLALLSRDGFLDFDYGASLAGAGGDCSGGVSFLG
;
A
#
# COMPACT_ATOMS: atom_id res chain seq x y z
N MET A 1 40.47 26.33 13.82
CA MET A 1 39.25 25.60 14.22
C MET A 1 38.07 26.28 13.58
N ALA A 2 37.28 25.57 12.75
CA ALA A 2 36.05 26.13 12.21
C ALA A 2 35.04 26.32 13.35
N LYS A 3 34.35 27.46 13.37
CA LYS A 3 33.38 27.85 14.41
C LYS A 3 32.17 26.90 14.53
N TYR A 4 31.98 26.02 13.55
CA TYR A 4 30.87 25.07 13.42
C TYR A 4 31.41 23.65 13.16
N SER A 5 32.16 23.10 14.12
CA SER A 5 32.97 21.88 13.95
C SER A 5 32.20 20.55 14.04
N SER A 6 30.89 20.55 13.88
CA SER A 6 30.07 19.33 14.00
C SER A 6 29.94 18.55 12.69
N LEU A 7 30.35 19.14 11.56
CA LEU A 7 30.33 18.46 10.27
C LEU A 7 31.57 17.59 10.10
N THR A 8 31.36 16.39 9.55
CA THR A 8 32.44 15.53 9.09
C THR A 8 32.99 16.05 7.75
N ARG A 9 34.25 15.73 7.44
CA ARG A 9 34.86 16.09 6.14
C ARG A 9 34.02 15.63 4.94
N GLY A 10 33.39 14.45 5.02
CA GLY A 10 32.52 13.96 3.96
C GLY A 10 31.22 14.77 3.80
N GLN A 11 30.70 15.34 4.90
CA GLN A 11 29.54 16.24 4.84
C GLN A 11 29.91 17.61 4.24
N ASP A 12 31.10 18.11 4.56
CA ASP A 12 31.64 19.33 3.93
C ASP A 12 31.78 19.14 2.41
N GLU A 13 32.39 18.02 1.98
CA GLU A 13 32.54 17.68 0.56
C GLU A 13 31.18 17.51 -0.14
N ALA A 14 30.22 16.83 0.51
CA ALA A 14 28.88 16.66 -0.06
C ALA A 14 28.12 17.99 -0.22
N LEU A 15 28.25 18.91 0.74
CA LEU A 15 27.64 20.23 0.66
C LEU A 15 28.22 21.04 -0.51
N VAL A 16 29.55 21.06 -0.65
CA VAL A 16 30.23 21.75 -1.77
C VAL A 16 29.81 21.16 -3.12
N ASN A 17 29.73 19.83 -3.23
CA ASN A 17 29.25 19.18 -4.44
C ASN A 17 27.80 19.56 -4.78
N LYS A 18 26.93 19.65 -3.78
CA LYS A 18 25.54 20.08 -3.97
C LYS A 18 25.42 21.52 -4.44
N LEU A 19 26.25 22.43 -3.93
CA LEU A 19 26.33 23.80 -4.41
C LEU A 19 26.81 23.86 -5.88
N GLY A 20 27.74 22.97 -6.25
CA GLY A 20 28.26 22.85 -7.61
C GLY A 20 27.21 22.46 -8.66
N GLU A 21 26.12 21.79 -8.30
CA GLU A 21 25.02 21.47 -9.23
C GLU A 21 24.41 22.73 -9.87
N ALA A 22 24.48 23.89 -9.20
CA ALA A 22 24.03 25.18 -9.72
C ALA A 22 25.10 25.96 -10.51
N PHE A 23 26.34 25.45 -10.57
CA PHE A 23 27.52 26.10 -11.16
C PHE A 23 28.26 25.12 -12.09
N ASP A 24 27.53 24.43 -12.97
CA ASP A 24 28.09 23.51 -13.98
C ASP A 24 29.01 22.41 -13.39
N GLY A 25 28.77 22.01 -12.14
CA GLY A 25 29.56 21.01 -11.42
C GLY A 25 30.76 21.54 -10.64
N ASP A 26 31.02 22.86 -10.66
CA ASP A 26 32.12 23.48 -9.91
C ASP A 26 31.65 24.00 -8.54
N GLY A 27 31.74 23.13 -7.54
CA GLY A 27 31.40 23.46 -6.16
C GLY A 27 32.28 24.54 -5.54
N LEU A 28 33.54 24.68 -5.97
CA LEU A 28 34.45 25.69 -5.42
C LEU A 28 34.09 27.09 -5.93
N ALA A 29 33.77 27.19 -7.23
CA ALA A 29 33.26 28.41 -7.84
C ALA A 29 31.95 28.87 -7.18
N ALA A 30 31.05 27.92 -6.88
CA ALA A 30 29.81 28.19 -6.15
C ALA A 30 30.11 28.80 -4.77
N VAL A 31 31.00 28.19 -3.99
CA VAL A 31 31.40 28.71 -2.67
C VAL A 31 32.00 30.11 -2.77
N HIS A 32 32.90 30.35 -3.73
CA HIS A 32 33.49 31.68 -3.93
C HIS A 32 32.46 32.74 -4.32
N ALA A 33 31.49 32.41 -5.19
CA ALA A 33 30.42 33.33 -5.56
C ALA A 33 29.55 33.73 -4.35
N ILE A 34 29.24 32.76 -3.47
CA ILE A 34 28.49 32.99 -2.24
C ILE A 34 29.29 33.89 -1.29
N LEU A 35 30.58 33.60 -1.10
CA LEU A 35 31.47 34.43 -0.28
C LEU A 35 31.65 35.85 -0.84
N ALA A 36 31.51 36.02 -2.16
CA ALA A 36 31.53 37.32 -2.84
C ALA A 36 30.19 38.08 -2.78
N GLY A 37 29.15 37.52 -2.13
CA GLY A 37 27.88 38.19 -1.90
C GLY A 37 26.72 37.74 -2.80
N ALA A 38 26.85 36.63 -3.53
CA ALA A 38 25.72 36.03 -4.23
C ALA A 38 24.61 35.66 -3.23
N LYS A 39 23.35 35.96 -3.59
CA LYS A 39 22.19 35.55 -2.80
C LYS A 39 21.90 34.08 -3.06
N VAL A 40 21.77 33.30 -1.99
CA VAL A 40 21.38 31.89 -2.04
C VAL A 40 20.02 31.75 -1.39
N THR A 41 19.10 31.07 -2.07
CA THR A 41 17.86 30.59 -1.48
C THR A 41 18.08 29.14 -1.07
N ILE A 42 17.93 28.85 0.23
CA ILE A 42 17.89 27.46 0.70
C ILE A 42 16.42 27.05 0.70
N GLU A 43 16.06 26.20 -0.25
CA GLU A 43 14.73 25.61 -0.30
C GLU A 43 14.79 24.24 0.40
N GLU A 44 13.89 24.01 1.35
CA GLU A 44 13.66 22.66 1.85
C GLU A 44 12.97 21.88 0.73
N VAL A 45 13.75 21.06 0.02
CA VAL A 45 13.17 20.05 -0.87
C VAL A 45 12.58 18.97 0.04
N ILE A 46 11.29 19.08 0.32
CA ILE A 46 10.54 18.06 1.04
C ILE A 46 10.58 16.79 0.20
N ALA A 47 11.41 15.83 0.61
CA ALA A 47 11.47 14.53 -0.04
C ALA A 47 10.10 13.84 0.13
N THR A 48 9.34 13.77 -0.96
CA THR A 48 8.05 13.08 -0.98
C THR A 48 8.28 11.57 -0.90
N PHE A 49 7.36 10.85 -0.27
CA PHE A 49 7.38 9.39 -0.22
C PHE A 49 6.73 8.80 -1.46
N PHE A 50 5.83 9.53 -2.12
CA PHE A 50 5.10 9.06 -3.29
C PHE A 50 5.38 9.98 -4.48
N ASP A 51 5.50 9.38 -5.67
CA ASP A 51 5.69 10.08 -6.93
C ASP A 51 4.40 10.73 -7.44
N CYS A 52 4.48 11.40 -8.58
CA CYS A 52 3.32 12.08 -9.17
C CYS A 52 2.19 11.13 -9.64
N HIS A 53 2.38 9.82 -9.59
CA HIS A 53 1.38 8.79 -9.90
C HIS A 53 0.89 8.06 -8.63
N GLY A 54 1.30 8.51 -7.44
CA GLY A 54 0.99 7.88 -6.16
C GLY A 54 1.72 6.56 -5.91
N ARG A 55 2.77 6.26 -6.69
CA ARG A 55 3.64 5.11 -6.43
C ARG A 55 4.69 5.51 -5.39
N ARG A 56 4.93 4.65 -4.42
CA ARG A 56 6.01 4.81 -3.44
C ARG A 56 7.34 4.94 -4.17
N ILE A 57 8.11 5.97 -3.84
CA ILE A 57 9.47 6.17 -4.32
C ILE A 57 10.40 5.20 -3.59
N PRO A 58 11.30 4.47 -4.28
CA PRO A 58 12.25 3.59 -3.60
C PRO A 58 13.13 4.38 -2.62
N PRO A 59 13.25 3.99 -1.33
CA PRO A 59 14.19 4.61 -0.43
C PRO A 59 15.61 4.39 -0.93
N ARG A 60 16.49 5.35 -0.64
CA ARG A 60 17.90 5.25 -1.03
C ARG A 60 18.52 4.00 -0.41
N GLY A 61 19.11 3.16 -1.24
CA GLY A 61 19.81 1.95 -0.79
C GLY A 61 18.92 0.73 -0.60
N ILE A 62 17.69 0.73 -1.13
CA ILE A 62 16.87 -0.48 -1.21
C ILE A 62 17.66 -1.61 -1.86
N LYS A 63 17.62 -2.81 -1.27
CA LYS A 63 18.41 -3.97 -1.72
C LYS A 63 17.57 -4.94 -2.52
N ALA A 64 16.31 -5.14 -2.14
CA ALA A 64 15.41 -6.04 -2.84
C ALA A 64 15.01 -5.48 -4.21
N ALA A 65 14.61 -6.39 -5.12
CA ALA A 65 14.39 -6.03 -6.51
C ALA A 65 13.19 -5.10 -6.68
N VAL A 66 13.38 -4.10 -7.53
CA VAL A 66 12.36 -3.14 -7.99
C VAL A 66 12.52 -2.99 -9.51
N CYS A 67 11.40 -2.96 -10.22
CA CYS A 67 11.33 -2.60 -11.64
C CYS A 67 10.28 -1.50 -11.85
N ASP A 68 10.14 -1.02 -13.08
CA ASP A 68 9.10 -0.06 -13.42
C ASP A 68 7.72 -0.75 -13.42
N ALA A 69 6.70 0.00 -13.00
CA ALA A 69 5.32 -0.47 -13.09
C ALA A 69 4.91 -0.65 -14.56
N ASN A 70 4.40 -1.83 -14.90
CA ASN A 70 3.87 -2.11 -16.21
C ASN A 70 2.48 -1.48 -16.36
N ARG A 71 2.41 -0.38 -17.11
CA ARG A 71 1.18 0.41 -17.31
C ARG A 71 0.04 -0.34 -18.00
N THR A 72 0.30 -1.48 -18.65
CA THR A 72 -0.76 -2.34 -19.17
C THR A 72 -1.66 -2.84 -18.03
N TYR A 73 -1.07 -3.13 -16.88
CA TYR A 73 -1.78 -3.54 -15.67
C TYR A 73 -2.06 -2.34 -14.80
N HIS A 74 -3.33 -1.97 -14.68
CA HIS A 74 -3.74 -0.73 -14.04
C HIS A 74 -5.11 -0.87 -13.40
N LEU A 75 -5.33 -0.03 -12.40
CA LEU A 75 -6.62 0.19 -11.77
C LEU A 75 -7.16 1.55 -12.21
N LEU A 76 -8.48 1.69 -12.21
CA LEU A 76 -9.15 2.95 -12.49
C LEU A 76 -9.71 3.50 -11.18
N GLN A 77 -9.42 4.76 -10.89
CA GLN A 77 -10.02 5.45 -9.76
C GLN A 77 -11.52 5.65 -10.04
N PRO A 78 -12.42 5.21 -9.15
CA PRO A 78 -13.83 5.55 -9.26
C PRO A 78 -14.03 7.07 -9.22
N GLU A 79 -14.77 7.62 -10.19
CA GLU A 79 -15.07 9.05 -10.26
C GLU A 79 -15.95 9.52 -9.09
N THR A 80 -16.90 8.69 -8.69
CA THR A 80 -17.81 8.90 -7.57
C THR A 80 -17.88 7.64 -6.70
N ILE A 81 -18.24 7.82 -5.43
CA ILE A 81 -18.28 6.74 -4.44
C ILE A 81 -19.64 6.76 -3.78
N ASP A 82 -20.45 5.74 -4.06
CA ASP A 82 -21.67 5.46 -3.31
C ASP A 82 -21.32 4.62 -2.07
N TYR A 83 -21.06 5.30 -0.95
CA TYR A 83 -20.68 4.63 0.30
C TYR A 83 -21.74 3.67 0.82
N VAL A 84 -23.03 3.95 0.58
CA VAL A 84 -24.12 3.05 0.96
C VAL A 84 -23.99 1.76 0.17
N ALA A 85 -23.96 1.84 -1.16
CA ALA A 85 -23.84 0.65 -2.01
C ALA A 85 -22.55 -0.16 -1.72
N ARG A 86 -21.44 0.52 -1.40
CA ARG A 86 -20.17 -0.13 -1.05
C ARG A 86 -20.25 -0.88 0.28
N LEU A 87 -20.87 -0.30 1.30
CA LEU A 87 -21.10 -0.98 2.58
C LEU A 87 -22.12 -2.11 2.47
N GLU A 88 -23.19 -1.93 1.70
CA GLU A 88 -24.19 -2.96 1.40
C GLU A 88 -23.53 -4.19 0.78
N ARG A 89 -22.61 -4.00 -0.16
CA ARG A 89 -21.84 -5.09 -0.77
C ARG A 89 -21.06 -5.89 0.28
N VAL A 90 -20.39 -5.21 1.21
CA VAL A 90 -19.70 -5.87 2.32
C VAL A 90 -20.71 -6.61 3.20
N ARG A 91 -21.82 -5.96 3.59
CA ARG A 91 -22.84 -6.58 4.44
C ARG A 91 -23.38 -7.88 3.83
N ASP A 92 -23.72 -7.83 2.54
CA ASP A 92 -24.23 -8.98 1.79
C ASP A 92 -23.19 -10.10 1.69
N ALA A 93 -21.94 -9.75 1.42
CA ALA A 93 -20.84 -10.70 1.35
C ALA A 93 -20.62 -11.45 2.67
N PHE A 94 -20.90 -10.82 3.80
CA PHE A 94 -20.87 -11.44 5.12
C PHE A 94 -22.24 -11.95 5.60
N GLU A 95 -23.26 -11.97 4.74
CA GLU A 95 -24.62 -12.43 5.04
C GLU A 95 -25.22 -11.70 6.26
N GLY A 96 -24.91 -10.42 6.43
CA GLY A 96 -25.36 -9.60 7.56
C GLY A 96 -24.70 -9.94 8.92
N LYS A 97 -23.71 -10.83 8.96
CA LYS A 97 -23.07 -11.30 10.20
C LYS A 97 -22.02 -10.35 10.78
N VAL A 98 -21.65 -9.29 10.05
CA VAL A 98 -20.67 -8.30 10.49
C VAL A 98 -21.35 -6.98 10.83
N LYS A 99 -20.84 -6.33 11.86
CA LYS A 99 -21.24 -4.97 12.23
C LYS A 99 -20.42 -3.97 11.43
N LEU A 100 -21.11 -3.24 10.56
CA LEU A 100 -20.55 -2.13 9.79
C LEU A 100 -21.00 -0.80 10.38
N PRO A 101 -20.25 0.28 10.16
CA PRO A 101 -20.68 1.62 10.53
C PRO A 101 -21.79 2.12 9.59
N GLU A 102 -22.43 3.22 9.96
CA GLU A 102 -23.30 3.97 9.07
C GLU A 102 -22.51 4.60 7.92
N ALA A 103 -23.12 4.71 6.73
CA ALA A 103 -22.46 5.23 5.54
C ALA A 103 -21.95 6.67 5.71
N ALA A 104 -22.76 7.55 6.33
CA ALA A 104 -22.37 8.93 6.59
C ALA A 104 -21.16 9.03 7.53
N TRP A 105 -21.08 8.16 8.54
CA TRP A 105 -19.90 8.09 9.42
C TRP A 105 -18.67 7.62 8.65
N PHE A 106 -18.84 6.60 7.80
CA PHE A 106 -17.73 6.05 7.02
C PHE A 106 -17.18 7.08 6.04
N GLU A 107 -18.06 7.79 5.34
CA GLU A 107 -17.69 8.89 4.44
C GLU A 107 -16.92 9.99 5.17
N ASP A 108 -17.43 10.47 6.32
CA ASP A 108 -16.76 11.50 7.13
C ASP A 108 -15.38 11.03 7.61
N ALA A 109 -15.28 9.81 8.11
CA ALA A 109 -14.02 9.25 8.59
C ALA A 109 -12.97 9.12 7.46
N ILE A 110 -13.41 8.71 6.26
CA ILE A 110 -12.54 8.66 5.07
C ILE A 110 -12.14 10.08 4.64
N GLY A 111 -13.06 11.04 4.69
CA GLY A 111 -12.76 12.45 4.48
C GLY A 111 -11.66 12.96 5.42
N GLY A 112 -11.77 12.64 6.71
CA GLY A 112 -10.75 12.96 7.72
C GLY A 112 -9.38 12.33 7.42
N LEU A 113 -9.34 11.07 6.97
CA LEU A 113 -8.10 10.43 6.54
C LEU A 113 -7.50 11.10 5.28
N LYS A 114 -8.33 11.48 4.30
CA LYS A 114 -7.87 12.21 3.12
C LYS A 114 -7.28 13.57 3.50
N VAL A 115 -7.94 14.31 4.41
CA VAL A 115 -7.42 15.58 4.93
C VAL A 115 -6.04 15.40 5.55
N LYS A 116 -5.84 14.37 6.40
CA LYS A 116 -4.53 14.06 6.98
C LYS A 116 -3.46 13.85 5.90
N VAL A 117 -3.77 13.05 4.87
CA VAL A 117 -2.83 12.80 3.76
C VAL A 117 -2.52 14.10 2.98
N THR A 118 -3.53 14.91 2.66
CA THR A 118 -3.32 16.18 1.94
C THR A 118 -2.62 17.26 2.77
N SER A 119 -2.70 17.17 4.10
CA SER A 119 -2.05 18.14 5.01
C SER A 119 -0.56 17.86 5.23
N ASP A 120 -0.07 16.70 4.78
CA ASP A 120 1.33 16.32 4.88
C ASP A 120 1.95 16.23 3.48
N SER A 121 2.74 17.25 3.13
CA SER A 121 3.42 17.37 1.85
C SER A 121 4.36 16.21 1.53
N LYS A 122 4.77 15.41 2.54
CA LYS A 122 5.57 14.21 2.31
C LYS A 122 4.75 13.06 1.72
N ILE A 123 3.44 13.01 1.97
CA ILE A 123 2.58 11.89 1.58
C ILE A 123 1.37 12.26 0.73
N GLU A 124 1.10 13.55 0.51
CA GLU A 124 -0.05 14.03 -0.28
C GLU A 124 -0.15 13.35 -1.66
N ASN A 125 1.00 13.02 -2.25
CA ASN A 125 1.09 12.38 -3.54
C ASN A 125 0.51 10.95 -3.56
N ALA A 126 0.33 10.29 -2.42
CA ALA A 126 -0.35 9.00 -2.35
C ALA A 126 -1.75 9.06 -2.98
N LEU A 127 -2.46 10.19 -2.83
CA LEU A 127 -3.79 10.42 -3.42
C LEU A 127 -3.77 10.73 -4.92
N LYS A 128 -2.59 10.85 -5.55
CA LYS A 128 -2.47 10.95 -7.01
C LYS A 128 -2.63 9.59 -7.71
N GLY A 129 -2.40 8.50 -6.97
CA GLY A 129 -2.66 7.14 -7.42
C GLY A 129 -4.08 6.69 -7.12
N VAL A 130 -4.38 5.42 -7.44
CA VAL A 130 -5.66 4.80 -7.06
C VAL A 130 -5.71 4.66 -5.55
N HIS A 131 -6.79 5.17 -4.97
CA HIS A 131 -7.04 5.21 -3.54
C HIS A 131 -8.51 4.87 -3.27
N LEU A 132 -8.73 3.76 -2.57
CA LEU A 132 -10.05 3.18 -2.36
C LEU A 132 -10.41 3.28 -0.87
N PRO A 133 -11.51 3.97 -0.52
CA PRO A 133 -12.06 3.87 0.83
C PRO A 133 -12.37 2.41 1.16
N ASN A 134 -11.93 1.94 2.31
CA ASN A 134 -12.24 0.61 2.80
C ASN A 134 -12.52 0.64 4.31
N VAL A 135 -13.21 -0.37 4.79
CA VAL A 135 -13.53 -0.54 6.21
C VAL A 135 -13.23 -1.95 6.64
N VAL A 136 -12.52 -2.06 7.76
CA VAL A 136 -12.45 -3.32 8.49
C VAL A 136 -13.61 -3.35 9.48
N PRO A 137 -14.56 -4.30 9.38
CA PRO A 137 -15.62 -4.43 10.36
C PRO A 137 -15.03 -4.76 11.73
N GLN A 138 -15.80 -4.51 12.80
CA GLN A 138 -15.36 -4.95 14.12
C GLN A 138 -15.22 -6.47 14.13
N MET A 139 -14.01 -6.96 14.39
CA MET A 139 -13.71 -8.39 14.40
C MET A 139 -12.49 -8.71 15.26
N VAL A 140 -12.48 -9.93 15.82
CA VAL A 140 -11.34 -10.47 16.54
C VAL A 140 -10.58 -11.41 15.62
N VAL A 141 -9.38 -11.01 15.22
CA VAL A 141 -8.45 -11.87 14.47
C VAL A 141 -7.58 -12.60 15.48
N VAL A 142 -7.93 -13.86 15.79
CA VAL A 142 -7.14 -14.72 16.69
C VAL A 142 -5.99 -15.37 15.93
N GLU A 143 -6.28 -15.90 14.74
CA GLU A 143 -5.32 -16.50 13.84
C GLU A 143 -5.65 -16.04 12.41
N HIS A 144 -4.65 -15.56 11.68
CA HIS A 144 -4.85 -14.93 10.38
C HIS A 144 -5.25 -15.97 9.31
N GLY A 145 -4.65 -17.16 9.33
CA GLY A 145 -4.98 -18.25 8.43
C GLY A 145 -6.43 -18.72 8.55
N THR A 146 -6.89 -19.01 9.76
CA THR A 146 -8.29 -19.35 10.05
C THR A 146 -9.24 -18.23 9.64
N THR A 147 -8.90 -16.98 9.97
CA THR A 147 -9.73 -15.82 9.59
C THR A 147 -9.87 -15.69 8.07
N LEU A 148 -8.79 -15.94 7.32
CA LEU A 148 -8.82 -15.95 5.86
C LEU A 148 -9.68 -17.09 5.31
N ASP A 149 -9.42 -18.33 5.73
CA ASP A 149 -10.08 -19.53 5.18
C ASP A 149 -11.58 -19.57 5.51
N ASP A 150 -11.94 -19.32 6.77
CA ASP A 150 -13.29 -19.59 7.28
C ASP A 150 -14.23 -18.39 7.14
N VAL A 151 -13.69 -17.19 6.94
CA VAL A 151 -14.47 -15.95 6.94
C VAL A 151 -14.25 -15.14 5.67
N LEU A 152 -13.04 -14.62 5.49
CA LEU A 152 -12.81 -13.56 4.50
C LEU A 152 -12.86 -14.08 3.05
N LEU A 153 -12.26 -15.23 2.77
CA LEU A 153 -12.25 -15.78 1.40
C LEU A 153 -13.62 -16.32 0.98
N LEU A 154 -14.44 -16.77 1.93
CA LEU A 154 -15.84 -17.11 1.65
C LEU A 154 -16.66 -15.85 1.31
N ALA A 155 -16.47 -14.76 2.05
CA ALA A 155 -17.12 -13.49 1.77
C ALA A 155 -16.66 -12.90 0.43
N LEU A 156 -15.35 -12.97 0.12
CA LEU A 156 -14.81 -12.56 -1.17
C LEU A 156 -15.44 -13.33 -2.32
N GLY A 157 -15.52 -14.67 -2.22
CA GLY A 157 -16.18 -15.48 -3.24
C GLY A 157 -17.60 -15.03 -3.52
N ARG A 158 -18.40 -14.80 -2.47
CA ARG A 158 -19.78 -14.30 -2.61
C ARG A 158 -19.83 -12.92 -3.27
N SER A 159 -18.98 -11.97 -2.84
CA SER A 159 -18.96 -10.63 -3.43
C SER A 159 -18.55 -10.65 -4.90
N TYR A 160 -17.47 -11.35 -5.22
CA TYR A 160 -16.94 -11.47 -6.57
C TYR A 160 -17.95 -12.12 -7.53
N GLN A 161 -18.58 -13.22 -7.13
CA GLN A 161 -19.56 -13.91 -7.95
C GLN A 161 -20.88 -13.13 -8.08
N LYS A 162 -21.19 -12.24 -7.13
CA LYS A 162 -22.33 -11.32 -7.26
C LYS A 162 -22.04 -10.21 -8.29
N GLU A 163 -20.82 -9.68 -8.30
CA GLU A 163 -20.37 -8.69 -9.29
C GLU A 163 -20.20 -9.30 -10.69
N PHE A 164 -19.66 -10.52 -10.75
CA PHE A 164 -19.39 -11.24 -11.99
C PHE A 164 -20.05 -12.64 -11.99
N PRO A 165 -21.37 -12.75 -12.24
CA PRO A 165 -22.13 -14.01 -12.11
C PRO A 165 -21.62 -15.19 -12.92
N ALA A 166 -20.95 -14.94 -14.05
CA ALA A 166 -20.41 -15.97 -14.93
C ALA A 166 -18.95 -16.37 -14.62
N ARG A 167 -18.31 -15.74 -13.62
CA ARG A 167 -16.90 -15.94 -13.30
C ARG A 167 -16.75 -16.65 -11.94
N PRO A 168 -16.06 -17.81 -11.87
CA PRO A 168 -15.82 -18.46 -10.59
C PRO A 168 -14.75 -17.71 -9.77
N PHE A 169 -14.83 -17.89 -8.44
CA PHE A 169 -13.74 -17.60 -7.52
C PHE A 169 -13.07 -18.90 -7.10
N ASN A 170 -11.77 -19.04 -7.36
CA ASN A 170 -11.01 -20.25 -7.02
C ASN A 170 -10.07 -19.96 -5.85
N ASN A 171 -10.38 -20.52 -4.67
CA ASN A 171 -9.46 -20.54 -3.54
C ASN A 171 -8.57 -21.79 -3.60
N TYR A 172 -7.39 -21.69 -4.20
CA TYR A 172 -6.44 -22.80 -4.30
C TYR A 172 -5.77 -23.13 -2.96
N ARG A 173 -5.93 -22.29 -1.93
CA ARG A 173 -5.40 -22.48 -0.58
C ARG A 173 -6.46 -22.91 0.43
N LYS A 174 -7.68 -23.22 -0.02
CA LYS A 174 -8.81 -23.62 0.83
C LYS A 174 -8.40 -24.72 1.82
N GLY A 175 -8.57 -24.44 3.11
CA GLY A 175 -8.28 -25.38 4.20
C GLY A 175 -6.80 -25.63 4.45
N LYS A 176 -5.92 -24.75 3.94
CA LYS A 176 -4.45 -24.87 4.06
C LYS A 176 -3.82 -23.62 4.69
N LEU A 177 -4.60 -22.63 5.11
CA LEU A 177 -4.07 -21.39 5.68
C LEU A 177 -3.94 -21.47 7.20
N THR A 178 -4.86 -22.16 7.88
CA THR A 178 -4.85 -22.28 9.34
C THR A 178 -3.50 -22.78 9.87
N GLY A 179 -2.90 -21.98 10.76
CA GLY A 179 -1.59 -22.27 11.37
C GLY A 179 -0.41 -22.21 10.39
N GLN A 180 -0.63 -21.81 9.14
CA GLN A 180 0.40 -21.71 8.10
C GLN A 180 0.60 -20.28 7.59
N THR A 181 -0.20 -19.32 8.07
CA THR A 181 -0.10 -17.91 7.69
C THR A 181 0.40 -17.10 8.88
N THR A 182 1.51 -16.38 8.70
CA THR A 182 2.10 -15.51 9.73
C THR A 182 2.21 -14.09 9.22
N VAL A 183 2.14 -13.13 10.14
CA VAL A 183 2.35 -11.71 9.84
C VAL A 183 3.83 -11.41 9.91
N ILE A 184 4.34 -10.73 8.89
CA ILE A 184 5.73 -10.26 8.84
C ILE A 184 5.91 -9.10 9.82
N GLU A 185 6.98 -9.17 10.62
CA GLU A 185 7.38 -8.10 11.51
C GLU A 185 7.62 -6.79 10.72
N GLY A 186 7.23 -5.65 11.31
CA GLY A 186 7.37 -4.34 10.65
C GLY A 186 6.29 -4.04 9.59
N SER A 187 5.41 -4.99 9.25
CA SER A 187 4.24 -4.73 8.39
C SER A 187 3.23 -3.75 9.01
N LYS A 188 3.27 -3.59 10.34
CA LYS A 188 2.37 -2.77 11.17
C LYS A 188 0.90 -3.24 11.14
N LEU A 189 0.62 -4.43 10.60
CA LEU A 189 -0.74 -4.98 10.46
C LEU A 189 -1.40 -5.28 11.83
N ASP A 190 -0.58 -5.50 12.86
CA ASP A 190 -1.00 -5.63 14.26
C ASP A 190 -1.80 -4.41 14.75
N ILE A 191 -1.42 -3.20 14.33
CA ILE A 191 -2.16 -1.97 14.67
C ILE A 191 -3.61 -2.05 14.16
N LEU A 192 -3.80 -2.58 12.96
CA LEU A 192 -5.13 -2.75 12.38
C LEU A 192 -5.93 -3.81 13.13
N VAL A 193 -5.30 -4.93 13.49
CA VAL A 193 -5.93 -5.99 14.29
C VAL A 193 -6.41 -5.45 15.64
N GLU A 194 -5.56 -4.69 16.34
CA GLU A 194 -5.93 -4.11 17.63
C GLU A 194 -7.05 -3.08 17.52
N ARG A 195 -7.04 -2.22 16.49
CA ARG A 195 -8.14 -1.27 16.25
C ARG A 195 -9.44 -2.00 15.89
N ALA A 196 -9.38 -3.04 15.05
CA ALA A 196 -10.54 -3.81 14.61
C ALA A 196 -11.24 -4.59 15.74
N LYS A 197 -10.50 -4.95 16.81
CA LYS A 197 -11.10 -5.53 18.03
C LYS A 197 -12.04 -4.53 18.72
N GLN A 198 -11.71 -3.24 18.70
CA GLN A 198 -12.44 -2.19 19.43
C GLN A 198 -13.65 -1.66 18.65
N GLY A 199 -13.61 -1.70 17.32
CA GLY A 199 -14.70 -1.21 16.48
C GLY A 199 -14.34 -1.23 15.00
N PRO A 200 -15.25 -0.77 14.11
CA PRO A 200 -14.95 -0.63 12.70
C PRO A 200 -13.80 0.35 12.45
N VAL A 201 -12.89 -0.01 11.54
CA VAL A 201 -11.69 0.79 11.22
C VAL A 201 -11.79 1.28 9.78
N PRO A 202 -11.97 2.60 9.56
CA PRO A 202 -11.88 3.19 8.23
C PRO A 202 -10.42 3.29 7.83
N LEU A 203 -10.12 3.01 6.56
CA LEU A 203 -8.79 3.14 5.99
C LEU A 203 -8.87 3.51 4.51
N ILE A 204 -7.79 4.08 3.98
CA ILE A 204 -7.64 4.31 2.54
C ILE A 204 -6.64 3.28 2.01
N GLU A 205 -7.07 2.43 1.10
CA GLU A 205 -6.20 1.46 0.44
C GLU A 205 -5.58 2.05 -0.83
N PHE A 206 -4.26 1.94 -0.96
CA PHE A 206 -3.48 2.35 -2.12
C PHE A 206 -2.92 1.09 -2.82
N PRO A 207 -3.78 0.35 -3.55
CA PRO A 207 -3.45 -1.00 -4.04
C PRO A 207 -2.25 -1.04 -5.01
N THR A 208 -2.00 0.03 -5.76
CA THR A 208 -0.90 0.12 -6.74
C THR A 208 0.32 0.91 -6.24
N ALA A 209 0.33 1.34 -4.97
CA ALA A 209 1.41 2.15 -4.42
C ALA A 209 2.79 1.46 -4.51
N THR A 210 2.83 0.13 -4.56
CA THR A 210 4.08 -0.63 -4.67
C THR A 210 4.10 -1.50 -5.93
N GLN A 211 3.46 -1.07 -7.02
CA GLN A 211 3.49 -1.83 -8.26
C GLN A 211 4.91 -1.89 -8.84
N GLY A 212 5.34 -3.06 -9.30
CA GLY A 212 6.72 -3.28 -9.78
C GLY A 212 7.75 -3.55 -8.69
N TYR A 213 7.32 -3.72 -7.44
CA TYR A 213 8.21 -4.12 -6.34
C TYR A 213 8.10 -5.62 -6.10
N SER A 214 9.21 -6.30 -5.91
CA SER A 214 9.20 -7.66 -5.34
C SER A 214 8.56 -7.66 -3.95
N VAL A 215 7.98 -8.77 -3.49
CA VAL A 215 7.39 -8.86 -2.14
C VAL A 215 8.42 -8.50 -1.06
N HIS A 216 9.69 -8.89 -1.23
CA HIS A 216 10.76 -8.46 -0.32
C HIS A 216 10.97 -6.95 -0.34
N ALA A 217 10.95 -6.31 -1.51
CA ALA A 217 11.06 -4.85 -1.60
C ALA A 217 9.83 -4.14 -1.01
N GLN A 218 8.63 -4.70 -1.17
CA GLN A 218 7.41 -4.18 -0.54
C GLN A 218 7.49 -4.22 0.99
N ARG A 219 8.13 -5.25 1.57
CA ARG A 219 8.39 -5.36 3.01
C ARG A 219 9.50 -4.40 3.47
N GLU A 220 10.61 -4.34 2.74
CA GLU A 220 11.76 -3.45 3.03
C GLU A 220 11.34 -1.97 3.04
N GLN A 221 10.41 -1.58 2.17
CA GLN A 221 9.80 -0.24 2.15
C GLN A 221 9.21 0.19 3.51
N MET A 222 8.73 -0.75 4.31
CA MET A 222 8.08 -0.46 5.59
C MET A 222 9.03 0.10 6.65
N GLU A 223 10.34 -0.16 6.53
CA GLU A 223 11.37 0.38 7.41
C GLU A 223 11.39 1.92 7.41
N THR A 224 11.11 2.51 6.25
CA THR A 224 11.09 3.97 6.06
C THR A 224 9.68 4.52 5.87
N MET A 225 8.66 3.67 5.84
CA MET A 225 7.29 4.08 5.57
C MET A 225 6.77 5.03 6.68
N PRO A 226 6.15 6.17 6.32
CA PRO A 226 5.60 7.11 7.29
C PRO A 226 4.60 6.49 8.27
N LYS A 227 4.42 7.14 9.41
CA LYS A 227 3.41 6.73 10.40
C LYS A 227 2.00 6.77 9.78
N GLY A 228 1.13 5.87 10.23
CA GLY A 228 -0.24 5.74 9.73
C GLY A 228 -0.38 4.81 8.52
N PHE A 229 0.72 4.41 7.87
CA PHE A 229 0.68 3.39 6.81
C PHE A 229 0.98 1.98 7.35
N ILE A 230 0.30 1.00 6.77
CA ILE A 230 0.52 -0.45 6.97
C ILE A 230 0.76 -1.13 5.64
N LEU A 231 1.49 -2.23 5.68
CA LEU A 231 1.56 -3.15 4.54
C LEU A 231 0.28 -3.97 4.48
N ASN A 232 -0.22 -4.18 3.27
CA ASN A 232 -1.48 -4.85 3.04
C ASN A 232 -1.42 -6.35 3.36
N GLY A 233 -2.45 -6.82 4.06
CA GLY A 233 -2.71 -8.21 4.41
C GLY A 233 -4.19 -8.54 4.22
N PHE A 234 -4.89 -8.95 5.29
CA PHE A 234 -6.32 -9.30 5.17
C PHE A 234 -7.22 -8.12 4.77
N ASN A 235 -6.80 -6.87 5.05
CA ASN A 235 -7.55 -5.68 4.67
C ASN A 235 -7.77 -5.58 3.15
N THR A 236 -6.84 -6.09 2.36
CA THR A 236 -6.97 -6.15 0.91
C THR A 236 -8.06 -7.13 0.46
N ILE A 237 -8.30 -8.23 1.20
CA ILE A 237 -9.46 -9.09 0.94
C ILE A 237 -10.76 -8.34 1.20
N LEU A 238 -10.80 -7.49 2.23
CA LEU A 238 -11.96 -6.62 2.50
C LEU A 238 -12.14 -5.56 1.42
N SER A 239 -11.05 -4.97 0.91
CA SER A 239 -11.10 -4.11 -0.28
C SER A 239 -11.60 -4.85 -1.50
N ALA A 240 -11.21 -6.12 -1.70
CA ALA A 240 -11.67 -6.93 -2.82
C ALA A 240 -13.15 -7.30 -2.69
N ILE A 241 -13.65 -7.42 -1.46
CA ILE A 241 -15.08 -7.57 -1.18
C ILE A 241 -15.84 -6.27 -1.51
N MET A 242 -15.30 -5.11 -1.15
CA MET A 242 -15.97 -3.82 -1.37
C MET A 242 -15.85 -3.31 -2.82
N TRP A 243 -14.75 -3.64 -3.50
CA TRP A 243 -14.35 -3.14 -4.82
C TRP A 243 -13.96 -4.24 -5.82
N PRO A 244 -14.72 -5.34 -5.96
CA PRO A 244 -14.39 -6.39 -6.94
C PRO A 244 -14.36 -5.87 -8.39
N ASP A 245 -15.16 -4.86 -8.70
CA ASP A 245 -15.21 -4.15 -9.99
C ASP A 245 -13.93 -3.37 -10.31
N VAL A 246 -13.12 -3.03 -9.29
CA VAL A 246 -11.87 -2.30 -9.46
C VAL A 246 -10.69 -3.25 -9.33
N ILE A 247 -10.53 -3.90 -8.17
CA ILE A 247 -9.31 -4.65 -7.84
C ILE A 247 -9.38 -6.14 -8.19
N CYS A 248 -10.50 -6.59 -8.75
CA CYS A 248 -10.68 -7.95 -9.26
C CYS A 248 -11.25 -7.99 -10.70
N ARG A 249 -11.07 -6.90 -11.46
CA ARG A 249 -11.80 -6.64 -12.70
C ARG A 249 -11.53 -7.65 -13.82
N ASP A 250 -10.27 -7.81 -14.21
CA ASP A 250 -9.90 -8.59 -15.40
C ASP A 250 -8.39 -8.90 -15.44
N TYR A 251 -7.90 -9.47 -16.55
CA TYR A 251 -6.48 -9.76 -16.74
C TYR A 251 -5.58 -8.52 -16.65
N LYS A 252 -6.10 -7.31 -16.93
CA LYS A 252 -5.34 -6.05 -16.83
C LYS A 252 -5.35 -5.46 -15.42
N THR A 253 -5.93 -6.14 -14.45
CA THR A 253 -5.75 -5.81 -13.04
C THR A 253 -4.41 -6.36 -12.56
N PRO A 254 -3.56 -5.56 -11.87
CA PRO A 254 -2.34 -6.07 -11.26
C PRO A 254 -2.61 -7.26 -10.34
N VAL A 255 -1.67 -8.20 -10.25
CA VAL A 255 -1.66 -9.20 -9.19
C VAL A 255 -1.50 -8.47 -7.87
N ILE A 256 -2.42 -8.73 -6.93
CA ILE A 256 -2.42 -8.05 -5.64
C ILE A 256 -1.80 -8.98 -4.59
N ASP A 257 -0.58 -8.66 -4.17
CA ASP A 257 0.13 -9.39 -3.13
C ASP A 257 -0.41 -9.03 -1.74
N LEU A 258 -0.55 -10.02 -0.86
CA LEU A 258 -0.81 -9.80 0.56
C LEU A 258 0.52 -9.81 1.30
N SER A 259 1.41 -8.87 0.97
CA SER A 259 2.82 -8.89 1.36
C SER A 259 3.12 -8.78 2.84
N ALA A 260 2.14 -8.38 3.66
CA ALA A 260 2.21 -8.50 5.11
C ALA A 260 2.19 -9.96 5.60
N TYR A 261 1.81 -10.92 4.76
CA TYR A 261 1.77 -12.34 5.11
C TYR A 261 2.95 -13.13 4.57
N GLN A 262 3.32 -14.15 5.35
CA GLN A 262 4.16 -15.27 4.95
C GLN A 262 3.33 -16.55 5.07
N TRP A 263 3.37 -17.40 4.04
CA TRP A 263 2.67 -18.67 4.02
C TRP A 263 3.65 -19.85 3.98
N ARG A 264 3.50 -20.81 4.91
CA ARG A 264 4.33 -22.04 5.12
C ARG A 264 5.81 -21.85 5.43
N GLY A 265 6.47 -20.88 4.83
CA GLY A 265 7.91 -20.63 4.95
C GLY A 265 8.29 -19.37 4.20
N ALA A 266 9.55 -18.98 4.27
CA ALA A 266 10.07 -17.67 3.80
C ALA A 266 9.87 -17.41 2.29
N GLU A 267 9.55 -18.42 1.48
CA GLU A 267 9.48 -18.33 0.02
C GLU A 267 8.12 -17.97 -0.56
N TYR A 268 7.05 -17.93 0.26
CA TYR A 268 5.70 -17.72 -0.25
C TYR A 268 4.91 -16.63 0.47
N SER A 269 4.32 -15.75 -0.30
CA SER A 269 3.26 -14.82 0.11
C SER A 269 1.93 -15.32 -0.45
N LEU A 270 0.84 -14.65 -0.11
CA LEU A 270 -0.49 -14.90 -0.67
C LEU A 270 -0.82 -13.80 -1.69
N ALA A 271 -1.65 -14.08 -2.68
CA ALA A 271 -2.01 -13.13 -3.72
C ALA A 271 -3.41 -13.36 -4.29
N LEU A 272 -3.99 -12.30 -4.82
CA LEU A 272 -5.17 -12.32 -5.69
C LEU A 272 -4.74 -12.15 -7.15
N LEU A 273 -5.18 -13.08 -8.01
CA LEU A 273 -4.86 -13.08 -9.43
C LEU A 273 -6.14 -12.91 -10.24
N SER A 274 -6.31 -11.73 -10.81
CA SER A 274 -7.44 -11.40 -11.66
C SER A 274 -7.22 -11.90 -13.09
N ARG A 275 -8.27 -12.47 -13.69
CA ARG A 275 -8.31 -12.96 -15.06
C ARG A 275 -9.65 -12.58 -15.69
N ASP A 276 -9.73 -12.63 -17.01
CA ASP A 276 -10.96 -12.26 -17.75
C ASP A 276 -12.15 -13.19 -17.43
N GLY A 277 -11.86 -14.41 -17.00
CA GLY A 277 -12.87 -15.43 -16.73
C GLY A 277 -13.06 -15.79 -15.25
N PHE A 278 -12.15 -15.41 -14.35
CA PHE A 278 -12.17 -15.86 -12.95
C PHE A 278 -11.25 -15.02 -12.05
N LEU A 279 -11.42 -15.19 -10.75
CA LEU A 279 -10.50 -14.68 -9.73
C LEU A 279 -9.90 -15.85 -8.96
N ASP A 280 -8.57 -15.86 -8.85
CA ASP A 280 -7.86 -16.84 -8.05
C ASP A 280 -7.32 -16.21 -6.76
N PHE A 281 -7.43 -16.96 -5.66
CA PHE A 281 -6.61 -16.76 -4.48
C PHE A 281 -5.59 -17.88 -4.39
N ASP A 282 -4.31 -17.53 -4.49
CA ASP A 282 -3.22 -18.50 -4.43
C ASP A 282 -1.97 -17.90 -3.74
N TYR A 283 -0.83 -18.59 -3.82
CA TYR A 283 0.44 -18.07 -3.36
C TYR A 283 1.21 -17.34 -4.46
N GLY A 284 1.96 -16.31 -4.07
CA GLY A 284 3.02 -15.74 -4.89
C GLY A 284 4.30 -16.57 -4.73
N ALA A 285 4.90 -16.99 -5.84
CA ALA A 285 6.22 -17.62 -5.86
C ALA A 285 7.32 -16.58 -6.16
N SER A 286 8.56 -16.85 -5.76
CA SER A 286 9.72 -15.97 -6.01
C SER A 286 9.56 -14.55 -5.44
N LEU A 287 9.52 -14.45 -4.10
CA LEU A 287 9.32 -13.17 -3.39
C LEU A 287 10.42 -12.12 -3.64
N ALA A 288 11.57 -12.56 -4.17
CA ALA A 288 12.68 -11.70 -4.57
C ALA A 288 12.53 -11.14 -6.00
N GLY A 289 11.67 -11.74 -6.84
CA GLY A 289 11.44 -11.29 -8.21
C GLY A 289 10.49 -10.09 -8.25
N ALA A 290 10.86 -9.05 -9.01
CA ALA A 290 10.00 -7.90 -9.24
C ALA A 290 9.23 -8.05 -10.56
N GLY A 291 7.91 -8.17 -10.48
CA GLY A 291 7.00 -8.13 -11.63
C GLY A 291 6.34 -6.77 -11.76
N GLY A 292 6.41 -6.13 -12.92
CA GLY A 292 5.79 -4.82 -13.18
C GLY A 292 4.26 -4.84 -13.07
N ASP A 293 3.67 -6.03 -13.09
CA ASP A 293 2.24 -6.34 -12.98
C ASP A 293 1.82 -6.78 -11.56
N CYS A 294 2.74 -6.84 -10.59
CA CYS A 294 2.45 -7.19 -9.20
C CYS A 294 2.53 -5.97 -8.28
N SER A 295 1.67 -5.92 -7.27
CA SER A 295 1.68 -4.89 -6.23
C SER A 295 1.11 -5.42 -4.92
N GLY A 296 1.78 -5.21 -3.80
CA GLY A 296 1.16 -5.40 -2.49
C GLY A 296 0.32 -4.21 -2.04
N GLY A 297 0.69 -3.00 -2.45
CA GLY A 297 0.07 -1.78 -1.99
C GLY A 297 0.27 -1.54 -0.49
N VAL A 298 -0.27 -0.42 -0.02
CA VAL A 298 -0.30 -0.05 1.40
C VAL A 298 -1.65 0.52 1.75
N SER A 299 -1.96 0.58 3.04
CA SER A 299 -3.18 1.21 3.54
C SER A 299 -2.85 2.29 4.57
N PHE A 300 -3.61 3.38 4.57
CA PHE A 300 -3.49 4.47 5.53
C PHE A 300 -4.66 4.47 6.51
N LEU A 301 -4.34 4.40 7.80
CA LEU A 301 -5.28 4.44 8.93
C LEU A 301 -5.10 5.68 9.83
N GLY A 302 -4.09 6.50 9.54
CA GLY A 302 -3.78 7.78 10.19
C GLY A 302 -3.66 7.78 11.71
#